data_AF-A0A6N7P3M5-F1
#
_entry.id   AF-A0A6N7P3M5-F1
#
_cell.length_a   1.000
_cell.length_b   1.000
_cell.length_c   1.000
_cell.angle_alpha   90.00
_cell.angle_beta   90.00
_cell.angle_gamma   90.00
#
_symmetry.space_group_name_H-M   'P 1'
#
loop_
_entity.id
_entity.type
_entity.pdbx_description
1 polymer ?
#
loop_
_entity_poly.entity_id
_entity_poly.type
_entity_poly.pdbx_seq_one_letter_code
_entity_poly.pdbx_strand_id
1 'polypeptide(L)'
;MVIAENHDGHVYNWIMFERETVEFVLRAIDFYVSLLGDESRELAEDPDLASLITDDTRRELGLGRDKERANRLRQWIKSKSEESGDSYHVDISMSHGTVRFIKAVSLLYLAKLKTKRNRLASRPNVTTSTLSALDREISRKEELFSSSGVFKNASPVQLLAEYGEAPGAEEAVTPPQPNEEIALLTASRPRPVLVGSIEILDHELRRRCLDLFNQFQEAGQSERNDTVVSEASRILESRLRAVTGCTDGSTGKQLVTLAFNGQKAKLRASSVPSEQEAAQLLFMGTFGFIRNQVQHKLLGSLPAERTLQILGWIDYLLAVIEQAERVADSP
;
A
#
# COMPACT_ATOMS: atom_id res chain seq x y z
N MET A 1 2.64 20.17 -13.25
CA MET A 1 2.17 21.29 -12.40
C MET A 1 2.14 20.74 -10.97
N VAL A 2 3.08 21.17 -10.11
CA VAL A 2 3.06 20.78 -8.69
C VAL A 2 1.92 21.58 -8.06
N ILE A 3 0.86 20.90 -7.63
CA ILE A 3 -0.24 21.56 -6.93
C ILE A 3 0.27 21.84 -5.51
N ALA A 4 0.42 23.11 -5.16
CA ALA A 4 0.80 23.53 -3.81
C ALA A 4 -0.29 23.14 -2.81
N GLU A 5 0.13 22.72 -1.60
CA GLU A 5 -0.79 22.43 -0.49
C GLU A 5 -1.57 23.70 -0.09
N ASN A 6 -2.84 23.52 0.28
CA ASN A 6 -3.68 24.64 0.68
C ASN A 6 -3.29 25.14 2.07
N HIS A 7 -3.49 26.43 2.33
CA HIS A 7 -3.35 26.98 3.68
C HIS A 7 -4.39 26.37 4.64
N ASP A 8 -4.06 26.19 5.92
CA ASP A 8 -4.94 25.54 6.91
C ASP A 8 -6.33 26.18 7.04
N GLY A 9 -6.42 27.49 6.78
CA GLY A 9 -7.68 28.25 6.77
C GLY A 9 -8.55 28.08 5.52
N HIS A 10 -8.06 27.41 4.47
CA HIS A 10 -8.84 27.15 3.26
C HIS A 10 -10.04 26.25 3.60
N VAL A 11 -11.25 26.65 3.22
CA VAL A 11 -12.47 25.89 3.52
C VAL A 11 -12.90 25.11 2.29
N TYR A 12 -13.00 23.80 2.44
CA TYR A 12 -13.69 22.94 1.49
C TYR A 12 -15.18 22.94 1.83
N ASN A 13 -16.01 23.29 0.86
CA ASN A 13 -17.46 23.29 1.02
C ASN A 13 -18.05 22.03 0.38
N TRP A 14 -19.07 21.45 1.01
CA TRP A 14 -19.84 20.32 0.46
C TRP A 14 -18.98 19.10 0.12
N ILE A 15 -18.11 18.68 1.05
CA ILE A 15 -17.36 17.45 0.86
C ILE A 15 -18.30 16.28 1.17
N MET A 16 -18.60 15.50 0.15
CA MET A 16 -19.38 14.28 0.27
C MET A 16 -18.49 13.14 0.80
N PHE A 17 -18.84 12.61 1.97
CA PHE A 17 -18.23 11.39 2.52
C PHE A 17 -19.24 10.25 2.55
N GLU A 18 -18.83 9.04 2.17
CA GLU A 18 -19.60 7.84 2.48
C GLU A 18 -19.78 7.68 3.99
N ARG A 19 -20.95 7.20 4.43
CA ARG A 19 -21.24 6.98 5.85
C ARG A 19 -20.20 6.09 6.54
N GLU A 20 -19.75 5.02 5.88
CA GLU A 20 -18.69 4.14 6.41
C GLU A 20 -17.37 4.88 6.68
N THR A 21 -17.08 5.93 5.90
CA THR A 21 -15.88 6.75 6.08
C THR A 21 -16.04 7.66 7.29
N VAL A 22 -17.21 8.26 7.48
CA VAL A 22 -17.53 9.06 8.67
C VAL A 22 -17.42 8.22 9.94
N GLU A 23 -18.00 7.02 9.95
CA GLU A 23 -17.89 6.08 11.07
C GLU A 23 -16.46 5.62 11.34
N PHE A 24 -15.65 5.47 10.29
CA PHE A 24 -14.23 5.17 10.44
C PHE A 24 -13.49 6.32 11.12
N VAL A 25 -13.72 7.56 10.67
CA VAL A 25 -13.10 8.77 11.26
C VAL A 25 -13.50 8.93 12.71
N LEU A 26 -14.78 8.72 13.06
CA LEU A 26 -15.24 8.77 14.45
C LEU A 26 -14.51 7.74 15.34
N ARG A 27 -14.35 6.50 14.86
CA ARG A 27 -13.56 5.46 15.56
C ARG A 27 -12.08 5.81 15.69
N ALA A 28 -11.51 6.45 14.67
CA ALA A 28 -10.13 6.91 14.69
C ALA A 28 -9.92 8.03 15.72
N ILE A 29 -10.83 9.00 15.79
CA ILE A 29 -10.80 10.06 16.80
C ILE A 29 -10.98 9.48 18.20
N ASP A 30 -11.92 8.56 18.41
CA ASP A 30 -12.09 7.88 19.70
C ASP A 30 -10.82 7.13 20.14
N PHE A 31 -10.13 6.51 19.19
CA PHE A 31 -8.84 5.89 19.48
C PHE A 31 -7.76 6.92 19.84
N TYR A 32 -7.64 8.01 19.10
CA TYR A 32 -6.65 9.05 19.43
C TYR A 32 -6.91 9.67 20.80
N VAL A 33 -8.17 9.98 21.13
CA VAL A 33 -8.56 10.46 22.47
C VAL A 33 -8.19 9.45 23.55
N SER A 34 -8.30 8.14 23.29
CA SER A 34 -7.87 7.11 24.25
C SER A 34 -6.35 7.03 24.44
N LEU A 35 -5.55 7.44 23.44
CA LEU A 35 -4.09 7.46 23.54
C LEU A 35 -3.57 8.69 24.28
N LEU A 36 -4.27 9.83 24.19
CA LEU A 36 -3.93 11.05 24.90
C LEU A 36 -4.07 10.94 26.44
N GLY A 37 -4.46 9.76 26.96
CA GLY A 37 -4.52 9.47 28.38
C GLY A 37 -5.43 10.43 29.16
N ASP A 38 -5.42 10.28 30.48
CA ASP A 38 -5.84 11.33 31.40
C ASP A 38 -4.59 11.68 32.22
N GLU A 39 -3.60 12.30 31.59
CA GLU A 39 -2.34 12.66 32.24
C GLU A 39 -2.58 13.53 33.47
N SER A 40 -3.65 14.33 33.50
CA SER A 40 -4.11 15.05 34.69
C SER A 40 -4.40 14.13 35.88
N ARG A 41 -4.86 12.90 35.62
CA ARG A 41 -5.11 11.86 36.61
C ARG A 41 -3.82 11.12 36.97
N GLU A 42 -2.99 10.78 35.99
CA GLU A 42 -1.70 10.10 36.23
C GLU A 42 -0.71 11.01 37.00
N LEU A 43 -0.68 12.31 36.69
CA LEU A 43 0.06 13.31 37.45
C LEU A 43 -0.58 13.55 38.83
N ALA A 44 -1.90 13.49 38.96
CA ALA A 44 -2.55 13.61 40.28
C ALA A 44 -2.24 12.42 41.21
N GLU A 45 -1.82 11.28 40.65
CA GLU A 45 -1.39 10.10 41.41
C GLU A 45 0.06 10.24 41.95
N ASP A 46 0.86 11.20 41.43
CA ASP A 46 2.21 11.52 41.92
C ASP A 46 2.35 13.03 42.25
N PRO A 47 2.16 13.42 43.52
CA PRO A 47 2.20 14.83 43.95
C PRO A 47 3.53 15.52 43.67
N ASP A 48 4.64 14.77 43.67
CA ASP A 48 5.98 15.32 43.48
C ASP A 48 6.19 15.68 42.01
N LEU A 49 5.80 14.80 41.07
CA LEU A 49 5.81 15.09 39.64
C LEU A 49 4.78 16.16 39.24
N ALA A 50 3.60 16.16 39.85
CA ALA A 50 2.58 17.18 39.63
C ALA A 50 3.07 18.59 39.98
N SER A 51 3.92 18.72 41.01
CA SER A 51 4.49 20.00 41.44
C SER A 51 5.48 20.59 40.43
N LEU A 52 6.08 19.75 39.58
CA LEU A 52 7.05 20.15 38.55
C LEU A 52 6.38 20.66 37.27
N ILE A 53 5.14 20.24 37.00
CA ILE A 53 4.38 20.69 35.83
C ILE A 53 3.56 21.93 36.20
N THR A 54 4.16 23.09 35.99
CA THR A 54 3.50 24.39 36.16
C THR A 54 2.41 24.61 35.12
N ASP A 55 1.50 25.55 35.37
CA ASP A 55 0.45 25.91 34.40
C ASP A 55 1.01 26.46 33.07
N ASP A 56 2.19 27.05 33.08
CA ASP A 56 2.89 27.46 31.87
C ASP A 56 3.42 26.24 31.09
N THR A 57 4.00 25.26 31.78
CA THR A 57 4.42 23.98 31.17
C THR A 57 3.22 23.23 30.58
N ARG A 58 2.05 23.23 31.26
CA ARG A 58 0.81 22.64 30.71
C ARG A 58 0.34 23.36 29.44
N ARG A 59 0.48 24.68 29.40
CA ARG A 59 0.10 25.48 28.22
C ARG A 59 1.03 25.19 27.03
N GLU A 60 2.33 25.07 27.28
CA GLU A 60 3.33 24.72 26.27
C GLU A 60 3.11 23.32 25.70
N LEU A 61 2.83 22.33 26.55
CA LEU A 61 2.60 20.95 26.13
C LEU A 61 1.31 20.75 25.32
N GLY A 62 0.31 21.62 25.49
CA GLY A 62 -0.90 21.64 24.64
C GLY A 62 -1.85 20.44 24.77
N LEU A 63 -1.57 19.50 25.69
CA LEU A 63 -2.23 18.21 25.85
C LEU A 63 -3.76 18.33 26.06
N GLY A 64 -4.19 19.23 26.95
CA GLY A 64 -5.60 19.52 27.17
C GLY A 64 -6.30 20.11 25.93
N ARG A 65 -5.60 20.98 25.19
CA ARG A 65 -6.14 21.62 23.98
C ARG A 65 -6.39 20.61 22.86
N ASP A 66 -5.51 19.61 22.72
CA ASP A 66 -5.60 18.61 21.67
C ASP A 66 -6.69 17.57 21.94
N LYS A 67 -6.83 17.13 23.19
CA LYS A 67 -7.95 16.27 23.63
C LYS A 67 -9.29 16.98 23.46
N GLU A 68 -9.38 18.26 23.84
CA GLU A 68 -10.58 19.08 23.61
C GLU A 68 -10.86 19.31 22.13
N ARG A 69 -9.83 19.55 21.31
CA ARG A 69 -9.96 19.70 19.85
C ARG A 69 -10.51 18.43 19.22
N ALA A 70 -9.96 17.27 19.57
CA ALA A 70 -10.40 15.97 19.09
C ALA A 70 -11.85 15.69 19.50
N ASN A 71 -12.22 15.94 20.75
CA ASN A 71 -13.59 15.77 21.24
C ASN A 71 -14.60 16.70 20.56
N ARG A 72 -14.25 17.99 20.37
CA ARG A 72 -15.09 18.94 19.63
C ARG A 72 -15.31 18.50 18.19
N LEU A 73 -14.24 18.08 17.51
CA LEU A 73 -14.32 17.58 16.14
C LEU A 73 -15.21 16.35 16.06
N ARG A 74 -15.06 15.40 16.99
CA ARG A 74 -15.90 14.20 17.07
C ARG A 74 -17.38 14.53 17.23
N GLN A 75 -17.72 15.38 18.21
CA GLN A 75 -19.11 15.79 18.46
C GLN A 75 -19.72 16.46 17.23
N TRP A 76 -18.95 17.33 16.57
CA TRP A 76 -19.40 18.02 15.37
C TRP A 76 -19.63 17.07 14.19
N ILE A 77 -18.68 16.15 13.90
CA ILE A 77 -18.86 15.13 12.84
C ILE A 77 -20.06 14.24 13.14
N LYS A 78 -20.25 13.85 14.41
CA LYS A 78 -21.38 13.02 14.84
C LYS A 78 -22.72 13.73 14.61
N SER A 79 -22.83 15.00 15.01
CA SER A 79 -24.02 15.82 14.74
C SER A 79 -24.33 15.89 13.25
N LYS A 80 -23.32 16.08 12.39
CA LYS A 80 -23.51 16.11 10.94
C LYS A 80 -23.98 14.79 10.35
N SER A 81 -23.48 13.68 10.90
CA SER A 81 -23.94 12.34 10.52
C SER A 81 -25.39 12.08 10.93
N GLU A 82 -25.82 12.58 12.09
CA GLU A 82 -27.18 12.46 12.61
C GLU A 82 -28.17 13.35 11.82
N GLU A 83 -27.78 14.58 11.48
CA GLU A 83 -28.54 15.48 10.61
C GLU A 83 -28.82 14.88 9.23
N SER A 84 -27.91 14.04 8.72
CA SER A 84 -28.03 13.38 7.42
C SER A 84 -28.93 12.12 7.44
N GLY A 85 -29.51 11.76 8.59
CA GLY A 85 -30.44 10.64 8.74
C GLY A 85 -29.84 9.30 8.30
N ASP A 86 -30.55 8.58 7.41
CA ASP A 86 -30.12 7.29 6.82
C ASP A 86 -29.45 7.43 5.44
N SER A 87 -29.06 8.65 5.03
CA SER A 87 -28.38 8.84 3.75
C SER A 87 -27.07 8.04 3.66
N TYR A 88 -26.77 7.46 2.50
CA TYR A 88 -25.51 6.77 2.24
C TYR A 88 -24.28 7.69 2.30
N HIS A 89 -24.48 9.00 2.19
CA HIS A 89 -23.44 10.02 2.25
C HIS A 89 -23.77 11.10 3.28
N VAL A 90 -22.72 11.77 3.77
CA VAL A 90 -22.78 12.90 4.69
C VAL A 90 -21.97 14.03 4.08
N ASP A 91 -22.60 15.18 3.88
CA ASP A 91 -21.94 16.37 3.35
C ASP A 91 -21.39 17.22 4.48
N ILE A 92 -20.08 17.47 4.45
CA ILE A 92 -19.37 18.19 5.50
C ILE A 92 -18.51 19.29 4.88
N SER A 93 -18.63 20.50 5.41
CA SER A 93 -17.73 21.62 5.09
C SER A 93 -16.70 21.78 6.20
N MET A 94 -15.41 21.74 5.86
CA MET A 94 -14.33 21.83 6.86
C MET A 94 -13.10 22.56 6.32
N SER A 95 -12.29 23.09 7.23
CA SER A 95 -11.02 23.71 6.88
C SER A 95 -9.96 22.68 6.49
N HIS A 96 -8.97 23.10 5.71
CA HIS A 96 -7.84 22.25 5.32
C HIS A 96 -7.06 21.75 6.54
N GLY A 97 -6.87 22.59 7.56
CA GLY A 97 -6.26 22.15 8.82
C GLY A 97 -7.06 21.03 9.52
N THR A 98 -8.39 21.00 9.35
CA THR A 98 -9.24 19.90 9.85
C THR A 98 -9.05 18.64 9.01
N VAL A 99 -8.97 18.76 7.69
CA VAL A 99 -8.66 17.63 6.78
C VAL A 99 -7.32 16.99 7.12
N ARG A 100 -6.28 17.81 7.32
CA ARG A 100 -4.94 17.35 7.70
C ARG A 100 -4.94 16.62 9.05
N PHE A 101 -5.70 17.13 10.03
CA PHE A 101 -5.86 16.48 11.33
C PHE A 101 -6.63 15.14 11.23
N ILE A 102 -7.75 15.10 10.49
CA ILE A 102 -8.50 13.86 10.24
C ILE A 102 -7.61 12.82 9.56
N LYS A 103 -6.81 13.24 8.58
CA LYS A 103 -5.86 12.35 7.88
C LYS A 103 -4.86 11.75 8.88
N ALA A 104 -4.23 12.58 9.71
CA ALA A 104 -3.26 12.12 10.70
C ALA A 104 -3.86 11.10 11.66
N VAL A 105 -5.02 11.41 12.27
CA VAL A 105 -5.70 10.53 13.22
C VAL A 105 -6.17 9.23 12.55
N SER A 106 -6.64 9.30 11.30
CA SER A 106 -7.07 8.13 10.54
C SER A 106 -5.89 7.21 10.19
N LEU A 107 -4.74 7.76 9.81
CA LEU A 107 -3.52 7.00 9.55
C LEU A 107 -2.99 6.33 10.83
N LEU A 108 -3.04 7.02 11.97
CA LEU A 108 -2.69 6.44 13.28
C LEU A 108 -3.59 5.24 13.62
N TYR A 109 -4.89 5.38 13.38
CA TYR A 109 -5.83 4.27 13.61
C TYR A 109 -5.63 3.12 12.63
N LEU A 110 -5.26 3.38 11.37
CA LEU A 110 -4.87 2.34 10.41
C LEU A 110 -3.65 1.56 10.89
N ALA A 111 -2.65 2.22 11.47
CA ALA A 111 -1.50 1.54 12.07
C ALA A 111 -1.93 0.55 13.16
N LYS A 112 -2.85 0.95 14.05
CA LYS A 112 -3.48 0.06 15.04
C LYS A 112 -4.17 -1.14 14.41
N LEU A 113 -4.97 -0.92 13.37
CA LEU A 113 -5.67 -2.02 12.68
C LEU A 113 -4.70 -3.00 12.04
N LYS A 114 -3.61 -2.52 11.42
CA LYS A 114 -2.55 -3.36 10.86
C LYS A 114 -1.89 -4.22 11.94
N THR A 115 -1.52 -3.65 13.10
CA THR A 115 -0.97 -4.42 14.23
C THR A 115 -1.96 -5.49 14.72
N LYS A 116 -3.24 -5.13 14.86
CA LYS A 116 -4.28 -6.09 15.26
C LYS A 116 -4.49 -7.20 14.23
N ARG A 117 -4.44 -6.88 12.93
CA ARG A 117 -4.51 -7.88 11.86
C ARG A 117 -3.34 -8.84 11.94
N ASN A 118 -2.12 -8.35 12.13
CA ASN A 118 -0.92 -9.20 12.26
C ASN A 118 -1.02 -10.15 13.46
N ARG A 119 -1.54 -9.67 14.60
CA ARG A 119 -1.82 -10.51 15.77
C ARG A 119 -2.96 -11.51 15.53
N LEU A 120 -3.91 -11.19 14.66
CA LEU A 120 -4.97 -12.12 14.28
C LEU A 120 -4.42 -13.22 13.37
N ALA A 121 -3.54 -12.86 12.43
CA ALA A 121 -2.90 -13.80 11.51
C ALA A 121 -2.00 -14.84 12.21
N SER A 122 -1.48 -14.53 13.41
CA SER A 122 -0.71 -15.50 14.19
C SER A 122 -1.56 -16.54 14.93
N ARG A 123 -2.90 -16.45 14.86
CA ARG A 123 -3.80 -17.43 15.49
C ARG A 123 -4.10 -18.59 14.54
N PRO A 124 -4.11 -19.84 15.03
CA PRO A 124 -4.28 -21.03 14.19
C PRO A 124 -5.69 -21.19 13.59
N ASN A 125 -6.71 -20.55 14.17
CA ASN A 125 -8.12 -20.76 13.79
C ASN A 125 -8.68 -19.65 12.89
N VAL A 126 -7.82 -18.93 12.14
CA VAL A 126 -8.25 -17.83 11.27
C VAL A 126 -8.09 -18.25 9.81
N THR A 127 -9.17 -18.15 9.04
CA THR A 127 -9.16 -18.50 7.62
C THR A 127 -8.42 -17.44 6.80
N THR A 128 -7.75 -17.89 5.73
CA THR A 128 -7.10 -17.01 4.74
C THR A 128 -8.08 -16.05 4.09
N SER A 129 -9.33 -16.47 3.85
CA SER A 129 -10.37 -15.60 3.29
C SER A 129 -10.74 -14.45 4.22
N THR A 130 -10.78 -14.69 5.54
CA THR A 130 -11.04 -13.63 6.53
C THR A 130 -9.90 -12.62 6.58
N LEU A 131 -8.65 -13.10 6.56
CA LEU A 131 -7.47 -12.21 6.54
C LEU A 131 -7.42 -11.38 5.25
N SER A 132 -7.68 -12.00 4.10
CA SER A 132 -7.71 -11.31 2.80
C SER A 132 -8.81 -10.25 2.73
N ALA A 133 -10.00 -10.53 3.26
CA ALA A 133 -11.08 -9.55 3.36
C ALA A 133 -10.68 -8.35 4.24
N LEU A 134 -10.06 -8.59 5.39
CA LEU A 134 -9.55 -7.53 6.26
C LEU A 134 -8.45 -6.70 5.58
N ASP A 135 -7.55 -7.33 4.85
CA ASP A 135 -6.48 -6.65 4.13
C ASP A 135 -6.99 -5.76 3.01
N ARG A 136 -8.01 -6.23 2.27
CA ARG A 136 -8.69 -5.41 1.26
C ARG A 136 -9.32 -4.18 1.88
N GLU A 137 -10.00 -4.32 3.02
CA GLU A 137 -10.63 -3.19 3.71
C GLU A 137 -9.62 -2.19 4.29
N ILE A 138 -8.54 -2.68 4.89
CA ILE A 138 -7.44 -1.82 5.39
C ILE A 138 -6.82 -1.04 4.22
N SER A 139 -6.55 -1.72 3.11
CA SER A 139 -5.94 -1.10 1.91
C SER A 139 -6.87 -0.05 1.30
N ARG A 140 -8.18 -0.34 1.19
CA ARG A 140 -9.20 0.60 0.72
C ARG A 140 -9.22 1.89 1.55
N LYS A 141 -9.17 1.77 2.87
CA LYS A 141 -9.15 2.94 3.77
C LYS A 141 -7.80 3.66 3.72
N GLU A 142 -6.69 2.95 3.59
CA GLU A 142 -5.36 3.55 3.44
C GLU A 142 -5.23 4.39 2.17
N GLU A 143 -5.71 3.87 1.03
CA GLU A 143 -5.75 4.61 -0.24
C GLU A 143 -6.60 5.87 -0.11
N LEU A 144 -7.79 5.76 0.50
CA LEU A 144 -8.70 6.88 0.73
C LEU A 144 -8.03 8.06 1.46
N PHE A 145 -7.36 7.79 2.58
CA PHE A 145 -6.71 8.83 3.37
C PHE A 145 -5.36 9.27 2.80
N SER A 146 -4.68 8.42 2.02
CA SER A 146 -3.36 8.75 1.48
C SER A 146 -3.43 9.52 0.16
N SER A 147 -4.36 9.17 -0.72
CA SER A 147 -4.28 9.53 -2.13
C SER A 147 -5.60 9.94 -2.78
N SER A 148 -6.72 9.95 -2.05
CA SER A 148 -8.04 10.26 -2.61
C SER A 148 -8.62 11.59 -2.10
N GLY A 149 -9.48 12.20 -2.93
CA GLY A 149 -10.31 13.36 -2.57
C GLY A 149 -9.54 14.52 -1.94
N VAL A 150 -10.13 15.11 -0.90
CA VAL A 150 -9.54 16.23 -0.15
C VAL A 150 -8.26 15.85 0.61
N PHE A 151 -8.02 14.55 0.83
CA PHE A 151 -6.85 14.08 1.57
C PHE A 151 -5.59 13.95 0.70
N LYS A 152 -5.73 13.86 -0.62
CA LYS A 152 -4.62 13.65 -1.56
C LYS A 152 -3.48 14.66 -1.40
N ASN A 153 -3.84 15.94 -1.25
CA ASN A 153 -2.88 17.04 -1.16
C ASN A 153 -2.70 17.57 0.27
N ALA A 154 -3.32 16.93 1.26
CA ALA A 154 -3.22 17.32 2.67
C ALA A 154 -2.06 16.56 3.32
N SER A 155 -1.08 17.27 3.86
CA SER A 155 0.00 16.71 4.66
C SER A 155 -0.52 16.41 6.07
N PRO A 156 -0.26 15.21 6.65
CA PRO A 156 -0.73 14.91 8.00
C PRO A 156 -0.09 15.86 9.03
N VAL A 157 -0.87 16.30 10.02
CA VAL A 157 -0.37 17.05 11.17
C VAL A 157 0.37 16.10 12.12
N GLN A 158 1.43 16.58 12.78
CA GLN A 158 2.09 15.85 13.85
C GLN A 158 1.15 15.73 15.06
N LEU A 159 0.86 14.51 15.48
CA LEU A 159 0.01 14.23 16.63
C LEU A 159 0.85 14.17 17.91
N LEU A 160 0.24 14.50 19.06
CA LEU A 160 0.92 14.44 20.35
C LEU A 160 1.13 13.01 20.84
N ALA A 161 0.15 12.14 20.58
CA ALA A 161 0.24 10.73 20.95
C ALA A 161 0.62 9.86 19.75
N GLU A 162 1.60 8.99 19.98
CA GLU A 162 2.05 8.00 19.01
C GLU A 162 1.53 6.60 19.36
N TYR A 163 1.54 5.70 18.37
CA TYR A 163 1.14 4.31 18.54
C TYR A 163 2.18 3.40 17.88
N GLY A 164 2.88 2.61 18.69
CA GLY A 164 3.96 1.72 18.27
C GLY A 164 4.86 1.36 19.45
N GLU A 165 5.70 0.34 19.30
CA GLU A 165 6.72 0.03 20.30
C GLU A 165 7.69 1.21 20.43
N ALA A 166 7.97 1.63 21.67
CA ALA A 166 9.06 2.54 21.97
C ALA A 166 10.35 2.01 21.30
N PRO A 167 11.20 2.87 20.70
CA PRO A 167 12.50 2.41 20.26
C PRO A 167 13.19 1.72 21.45
N GLY A 168 13.52 0.45 21.27
CA GLY A 168 14.23 -0.33 22.26
C GLY A 168 15.45 0.43 22.73
N ALA A 169 15.67 0.41 24.04
CA ALA A 169 16.85 0.93 24.69
C ALA A 169 18.09 0.19 24.19
N GLU A 170 18.64 0.61 23.05
CA GLU A 170 19.95 0.23 22.53
C GLU A 170 20.28 1.17 21.36
N GLU A 171 20.69 2.40 21.67
CA GLU A 171 21.78 3.11 20.99
C GLU A 171 22.07 4.43 21.71
N ALA A 172 23.19 4.41 22.43
CA ALA A 172 23.71 5.53 23.19
C ALA A 172 24.58 6.43 22.28
N VAL A 173 24.28 7.74 22.35
CA VAL A 173 25.22 8.88 22.30
C VAL A 173 26.01 9.12 21.00
N THR A 174 25.61 10.17 20.26
CA THR A 174 26.57 11.05 19.55
C THR A 174 26.01 12.49 19.51
N PRO A 175 26.82 13.57 19.67
CA PRO A 175 26.32 14.94 19.85
C PRO A 175 25.81 15.60 18.54
N PRO A 176 25.02 16.68 18.62
CA PRO A 176 24.24 17.21 17.51
C PRO A 176 25.11 18.02 16.52
N GLN A 177 24.92 17.76 15.22
CA GLN A 177 25.41 18.62 14.14
C GLN A 177 24.29 19.58 13.67
N PRO A 178 24.63 20.81 13.27
CA PRO A 178 23.66 21.88 13.03
C PRO A 178 23.05 21.79 11.62
N ASN A 179 22.14 20.83 11.41
CA ASN A 179 21.28 20.72 10.23
C ASN A 179 19.96 19.99 10.54
N GLU A 180 19.31 20.37 11.65
CA GLU A 180 18.09 19.70 12.16
C GLU A 180 16.76 20.14 11.49
N GLU A 181 16.78 20.84 10.35
CA GLU A 181 15.55 21.16 9.61
C GLU A 181 15.14 20.11 8.55
N ILE A 182 15.86 18.99 8.40
CA ILE A 182 15.49 17.89 7.49
C ILE A 182 15.65 16.51 8.15
N ALA A 183 15.35 16.41 9.46
CA ALA A 183 15.36 15.13 10.18
C ALA A 183 13.95 14.60 10.54
N LEU A 184 12.88 15.34 10.20
CA LEU A 184 11.48 14.92 10.39
C LEU A 184 10.89 14.11 9.22
N LEU A 185 11.73 13.60 8.31
CA LEU A 185 11.33 12.78 7.15
C LEU A 185 11.84 11.33 7.20
N THR A 186 12.38 10.89 8.33
CA THR A 186 12.63 9.47 8.60
C THR A 186 11.51 8.84 9.43
N ALA A 187 10.27 9.31 9.26
CA ALA A 187 9.15 8.38 9.29
C ALA A 187 9.42 7.40 8.15
N SER A 188 10.02 6.26 8.51
CA SER A 188 10.27 5.11 7.64
C SER A 188 9.17 5.08 6.58
N ARG A 189 9.56 5.31 5.31
CA ARG A 189 8.67 5.24 4.14
C ARG A 189 7.62 4.18 4.43
N PRO A 190 6.31 4.43 4.22
CA PRO A 190 5.28 3.43 4.48
C PRO A 190 5.80 2.14 3.88
N ARG A 191 6.13 1.16 4.72
CA ARG A 191 6.61 -0.13 4.24
C ARG A 191 5.58 -0.50 3.19
N PRO A 192 6.00 -0.70 1.93
CA PRO A 192 5.05 -1.03 0.90
C PRO A 192 4.22 -2.16 1.45
N VAL A 193 2.90 -2.04 1.28
CA VAL A 193 1.98 -3.09 1.64
C VAL A 193 2.51 -4.33 0.93
N LEU A 194 3.23 -5.16 1.67
CA LEU A 194 3.43 -6.57 1.35
C LEU A 194 2.01 -7.10 1.44
N VAL A 195 1.28 -6.97 0.33
CA VAL A 195 0.30 -7.98 -0.09
C VAL A 195 0.99 -9.27 0.27
N GLY A 196 0.47 -9.97 1.29
CA GLY A 196 1.11 -11.17 1.84
C GLY A 196 1.66 -11.95 0.66
N SER A 197 2.99 -12.11 0.64
CA SER A 197 3.81 -12.57 -0.50
C SER A 197 2.96 -13.01 -1.69
N ILE A 198 2.95 -12.25 -2.79
CA ILE A 198 2.37 -12.76 -4.05
C ILE A 198 2.91 -14.18 -4.21
N GLU A 199 2.03 -15.17 -4.04
CA GLU A 199 2.46 -16.56 -4.00
C GLU A 199 2.79 -16.92 -5.43
N ILE A 200 4.08 -17.00 -5.73
CA ILE A 200 4.55 -17.45 -7.04
C ILE A 200 4.30 -18.95 -7.09
N LEU A 201 3.32 -19.35 -7.89
CA LEU A 201 2.86 -20.73 -8.01
C LEU A 201 3.80 -21.55 -8.89
N ASP A 202 4.37 -20.96 -9.93
CA ASP A 202 5.33 -21.63 -10.80
C ASP A 202 6.64 -21.94 -10.06
N HIS A 203 6.95 -23.23 -9.96
CA HIS A 203 8.10 -23.72 -9.21
C HIS A 203 9.44 -23.25 -9.79
N GLU A 204 9.55 -23.08 -11.11
CA GLU A 204 10.77 -22.65 -11.78
C GLU A 204 11.00 -21.15 -11.60
N LEU A 205 9.95 -20.35 -11.75
CA LEU A 205 9.94 -18.92 -11.48
C LEU A 205 10.27 -18.65 -10.01
N ARG A 206 9.64 -19.36 -9.07
CA ARG A 206 9.94 -19.25 -7.64
C ARG A 206 11.41 -19.55 -7.35
N ARG A 207 11.92 -20.69 -7.80
CA ARG A 207 13.30 -21.11 -7.51
C ARG A 207 14.35 -20.21 -8.14
N ARG A 208 14.13 -19.69 -9.35
CA ARG A 208 15.16 -18.91 -10.07
C ARG A 208 15.07 -17.42 -9.79
N CYS A 209 13.86 -16.88 -9.65
CA CYS A 209 13.66 -15.44 -9.49
C CYS A 209 13.46 -15.03 -8.03
N LEU A 210 12.75 -15.80 -7.21
CA LEU A 210 12.52 -15.41 -5.81
C LEU A 210 13.80 -15.58 -4.97
N ASP A 211 14.53 -16.68 -5.18
CA ASP A 211 15.83 -16.89 -4.51
C ASP A 211 16.81 -15.78 -4.87
N LEU A 212 16.88 -15.40 -6.16
CA LEU A 212 17.73 -14.31 -6.65
C LEU A 212 17.31 -12.94 -6.10
N PHE A 213 16.00 -12.69 -6.05
CA PHE A 213 15.44 -11.47 -5.48
C PHE A 213 15.78 -11.33 -4.00
N ASN A 214 15.56 -12.38 -3.20
CA ASN A 214 15.87 -12.38 -1.77
C ASN A 214 17.36 -12.13 -1.52
N GLN A 215 18.25 -12.76 -2.29
CA GLN A 215 19.69 -12.51 -2.21
C GLN A 215 20.04 -11.04 -2.45
N PHE A 216 19.42 -10.38 -3.43
CA PHE A 216 19.66 -8.96 -3.69
C PHE A 216 19.11 -8.05 -2.59
N GLN A 217 17.96 -8.40 -2.00
CA GLN A 217 17.40 -7.64 -0.89
C GLN A 217 18.26 -7.76 0.38
N GLU A 218 18.73 -8.97 0.71
CA GLU A 218 19.63 -9.21 1.84
C GLU A 218 20.98 -8.53 1.68
N ALA A 219 21.51 -8.48 0.46
CA ALA A 219 22.78 -7.83 0.14
C ALA A 219 22.65 -6.30 -0.09
N GLY A 220 21.45 -5.73 -0.01
CA GLY A 220 21.21 -4.30 -0.27
C GLY A 220 21.37 -3.87 -1.73
N GLN A 221 21.41 -4.80 -2.68
CA GLN A 221 21.67 -4.58 -4.11
C GLN A 221 20.39 -4.36 -4.93
N SER A 222 19.53 -3.43 -4.48
CA SER A 222 18.23 -3.18 -5.12
C SER A 222 18.34 -2.63 -6.55
N GLU A 223 19.50 -2.10 -6.93
CA GLU A 223 19.83 -1.69 -8.29
C GLU A 223 19.89 -2.86 -9.29
N ARG A 224 20.03 -4.11 -8.81
CA ARG A 224 20.11 -5.32 -9.64
C ARG A 224 18.77 -6.03 -9.82
N ASN A 225 17.68 -5.43 -9.34
CA ASN A 225 16.34 -5.98 -9.45
C ASN A 225 15.87 -6.13 -10.91
N ASP A 226 16.43 -5.37 -11.84
CA ASP A 226 16.23 -5.52 -13.29
C ASP A 226 16.63 -6.91 -13.81
N THR A 227 17.68 -7.51 -13.22
CA THR A 227 18.18 -8.84 -13.54
C THR A 227 17.14 -9.92 -13.19
N VAL A 228 16.40 -9.73 -12.09
CA VAL A 228 15.32 -10.64 -11.68
C VAL A 228 14.18 -10.63 -12.71
N VAL A 229 13.79 -9.44 -13.18
CA VAL A 229 12.75 -9.29 -14.21
C VAL A 229 13.20 -9.84 -15.56
N SER A 230 14.47 -9.67 -15.91
CA SER A 230 15.06 -10.24 -17.11
C SER A 230 15.01 -11.78 -17.10
N GLU A 231 15.36 -12.39 -15.96
CA GLU A 231 15.29 -13.84 -15.77
C GLU A 231 13.84 -14.35 -15.84
N ALA A 232 12.89 -13.67 -15.20
CA ALA A 232 11.48 -14.04 -15.24
C ALA A 232 10.92 -13.97 -16.67
N SER A 233 11.27 -12.92 -17.42
CA SER A 233 10.87 -12.77 -18.82
C SER A 233 11.46 -13.87 -19.70
N ARG A 234 12.68 -14.34 -19.39
CA ARG A 234 13.34 -15.45 -20.08
C ARG A 234 12.65 -16.78 -19.80
N ILE A 235 12.18 -17.02 -18.57
CA ILE A 235 11.40 -18.22 -18.22
C ILE A 235 10.08 -18.24 -19.01
N LEU A 236 9.36 -17.11 -19.06
CA LEU A 236 8.14 -16.99 -19.85
C LEU A 236 8.37 -17.30 -21.33
N GLU A 237 9.44 -16.75 -21.91
CA GLU A 237 9.84 -17.02 -23.29
C GLU A 237 10.17 -18.50 -23.51
N SER A 238 10.93 -19.10 -22.60
CA SER A 238 11.30 -20.52 -22.67
C SER A 238 10.07 -21.44 -22.61
N ARG A 239 9.13 -21.19 -21.70
CA ARG A 239 7.89 -21.96 -21.58
C ARG A 239 7.04 -21.83 -22.84
N LEU A 240 6.90 -20.62 -23.38
CA LEU A 240 6.15 -20.39 -24.61
C LEU A 240 6.79 -21.09 -25.83
N ARG A 241 8.13 -21.09 -25.94
CA ARG A 241 8.87 -21.83 -26.98
C ARG A 241 8.67 -23.33 -26.86
N ALA A 242 8.78 -23.88 -25.66
CA ALA A 242 8.59 -25.31 -25.41
C ALA A 242 7.19 -25.78 -25.85
N VAL A 243 6.15 -24.98 -25.58
CA VAL A 243 4.77 -25.33 -25.92
C VAL A 243 4.47 -25.13 -27.41
N THR A 244 5.06 -24.12 -28.04
CA THR A 244 4.87 -23.85 -29.48
C THR A 244 5.75 -24.71 -30.41
N GLY A 245 6.76 -25.38 -29.86
CA GLY A 245 7.72 -26.20 -30.61
C GLY A 245 8.69 -25.39 -31.48
N CYS A 246 8.83 -24.08 -31.22
CA CYS A 246 9.74 -23.22 -31.99
C CYS A 246 11.14 -23.20 -31.37
N THR A 247 12.13 -23.67 -32.12
CA THR A 247 13.55 -23.48 -31.81
C THR A 247 14.06 -22.09 -32.23
N ASP A 248 15.24 -21.72 -31.74
CA ASP A 248 15.81 -20.36 -31.77
C ASP A 248 15.70 -19.64 -33.13
N GLY A 249 15.36 -18.34 -33.08
CA GLY A 249 15.31 -17.44 -34.25
C GLY A 249 14.05 -16.59 -34.38
N SER A 250 12.93 -16.99 -33.77
CA SER A 250 11.71 -16.16 -33.76
C SER A 250 11.81 -15.02 -32.74
N THR A 251 11.45 -13.80 -33.15
CA THR A 251 11.31 -12.66 -32.23
C THR A 251 10.15 -12.88 -31.25
N GLY A 252 10.18 -12.26 -30.06
CA GLY A 252 9.12 -12.41 -29.05
C GLY A 252 7.71 -12.11 -29.59
N LYS A 253 7.58 -11.12 -30.49
CA LYS A 253 6.32 -10.82 -31.18
C LYS A 253 5.85 -11.98 -32.06
N GLN A 254 6.73 -12.54 -32.87
CA GLN A 254 6.41 -13.67 -33.75
C GLN A 254 6.01 -14.91 -32.95
N LEU A 255 6.70 -15.16 -31.83
CA LEU A 255 6.39 -16.27 -30.93
C LEU A 255 4.98 -16.16 -30.33
N VAL A 256 4.62 -14.98 -29.84
CA VAL A 256 3.28 -14.73 -29.28
C VAL A 256 2.18 -14.82 -30.34
N THR A 257 2.41 -14.26 -31.54
CA THR A 257 1.46 -14.40 -32.64
C THR A 257 1.27 -15.87 -33.01
N LEU A 258 2.34 -16.66 -33.12
CA LEU A 258 2.21 -18.08 -33.43
C LEU A 258 1.44 -18.85 -32.34
N ALA A 259 1.65 -18.50 -31.07
CA ALA A 259 0.97 -19.14 -29.96
C ALA A 259 -0.54 -18.89 -29.99
N PHE A 260 -0.98 -17.64 -30.13
CA PHE A 260 -2.36 -17.25 -29.82
C PHE A 260 -3.19 -16.72 -31.00
N ASN A 261 -2.62 -16.57 -32.21
CA ASN A 261 -3.34 -15.99 -33.35
C ASN A 261 -4.65 -16.74 -33.64
N GLY A 262 -5.79 -16.04 -33.60
CA GLY A 262 -7.14 -16.61 -33.71
C GLY A 262 -7.41 -17.45 -34.95
N GLN A 263 -6.62 -17.33 -36.03
CA GLN A 263 -6.79 -18.19 -37.23
C GLN A 263 -6.02 -19.52 -37.16
N LYS A 264 -4.88 -19.58 -36.46
CA LYS A 264 -3.99 -20.75 -36.36
C LYS A 264 -3.28 -20.76 -35.01
N ALA A 265 -4.06 -20.70 -33.93
CA ALA A 265 -3.52 -20.67 -32.57
C ALA A 265 -3.04 -22.07 -32.20
N LYS A 266 -1.79 -22.20 -31.76
CA LYS A 266 -1.30 -23.43 -31.13
C LYS A 266 -1.80 -23.57 -29.69
N LEU A 267 -2.10 -22.44 -29.04
CA LEU A 267 -2.65 -22.34 -27.70
C LEU A 267 -3.97 -21.59 -27.73
N ARG A 268 -5.04 -22.28 -27.34
CA ARG A 268 -6.35 -21.69 -27.14
C ARG A 268 -6.55 -21.41 -25.65
N ALA A 269 -6.44 -20.14 -25.27
CA ALA A 269 -6.70 -19.67 -23.91
C ALA A 269 -8.22 -19.47 -23.66
N SER A 270 -9.00 -19.16 -24.70
CA SER A 270 -10.46 -19.09 -24.63
C SER A 270 -11.10 -19.55 -25.94
N SER A 271 -12.32 -20.09 -25.85
CA SER A 271 -13.17 -20.38 -27.02
C SER A 271 -13.80 -19.12 -27.62
N VAL A 272 -13.79 -18.00 -26.90
CA VAL A 272 -14.35 -16.71 -27.36
C VAL A 272 -13.28 -15.94 -28.14
N PRO A 273 -13.50 -15.58 -29.41
CA PRO A 273 -12.47 -14.96 -30.26
C PRO A 273 -11.88 -13.65 -29.69
N SER A 274 -12.71 -12.79 -29.10
CA SER A 274 -12.24 -11.53 -28.51
C SER A 274 -11.39 -11.73 -27.25
N GLU A 275 -11.69 -12.76 -26.46
CA GLU A 275 -10.88 -13.10 -25.27
C GLU A 275 -9.55 -13.74 -25.68
N GLN A 276 -9.56 -14.57 -26.72
CA GLN A 276 -8.34 -15.14 -27.30
C GLN A 276 -7.42 -14.03 -27.85
N GLU A 277 -7.98 -13.04 -28.54
CA GLU A 277 -7.22 -11.88 -29.01
C GLU A 277 -6.70 -11.03 -27.84
N ALA A 278 -7.50 -10.82 -26.80
CA ALA A 278 -7.07 -10.13 -25.59
C ALA A 278 -5.91 -10.86 -24.90
N ALA A 279 -5.96 -12.20 -24.79
CA ALA A 279 -4.87 -12.99 -24.27
C ALA A 279 -3.58 -12.75 -25.08
N GLN A 280 -3.67 -12.81 -26.42
CA GLN A 280 -2.52 -12.49 -27.28
C GLN A 280 -1.93 -11.10 -26.98
N LEU A 281 -2.78 -10.08 -26.78
CA LEU A 281 -2.33 -8.72 -26.48
C LEU A 281 -1.61 -8.62 -25.13
N LEU A 282 -2.02 -9.38 -24.12
CA LEU A 282 -1.33 -9.42 -22.82
C LEU A 282 0.11 -9.95 -22.96
N PHE A 283 0.30 -11.02 -23.71
CA PHE A 283 1.63 -11.54 -24.01
C PHE A 283 2.43 -10.56 -24.87
N MET A 284 1.82 -9.97 -25.92
CA MET A 284 2.50 -8.99 -26.77
C MET A 284 2.96 -7.76 -25.97
N GLY A 285 2.11 -7.26 -25.07
CA GLY A 285 2.44 -6.17 -24.17
C GLY A 285 3.61 -6.53 -23.25
N THR A 286 3.61 -7.74 -22.69
CA THR A 286 4.69 -8.21 -21.80
C THR A 286 6.03 -8.31 -22.53
N PHE A 287 6.06 -8.92 -23.71
CA PHE A 287 7.29 -9.01 -24.51
C PHE A 287 7.75 -7.63 -25.03
N GLY A 288 6.81 -6.81 -25.50
CA GLY A 288 7.09 -5.51 -26.10
C GLY A 288 7.49 -4.43 -25.10
N PHE A 289 6.84 -4.39 -23.94
CA PHE A 289 6.96 -3.30 -22.96
C PHE A 289 7.83 -3.67 -21.76
N ILE A 290 7.74 -4.91 -21.25
CA ILE A 290 8.50 -5.32 -20.05
C ILE A 290 9.84 -5.91 -20.48
N ARG A 291 9.82 -7.04 -21.21
CA ARG A 291 11.02 -7.80 -21.60
C ARG A 291 12.01 -6.97 -22.40
N ASN A 292 11.55 -6.23 -23.41
CA ASN A 292 12.44 -5.39 -24.22
C ASN A 292 13.08 -4.25 -23.42
N GLN A 293 12.43 -3.73 -22.38
CA GLN A 293 13.03 -2.68 -21.56
C GLN A 293 14.20 -3.22 -20.74
N VAL A 294 14.02 -4.34 -20.03
CA VAL A 294 15.07 -4.94 -19.18
C VAL A 294 16.20 -5.59 -19.98
N GLN A 295 15.97 -5.96 -21.24
CA GLN A 295 17.01 -6.57 -22.09
C GLN A 295 17.82 -5.57 -22.89
N HIS A 296 17.23 -4.43 -23.26
CA HIS A 296 17.92 -3.42 -24.08
C HIS A 296 18.33 -2.17 -23.29
N LYS A 297 17.90 -2.04 -22.03
CA LYS A 297 18.25 -0.93 -21.15
C LYS A 297 18.63 -1.47 -19.78
N LEU A 298 19.69 -0.91 -19.20
CA LEU A 298 19.87 -0.95 -17.76
C LEU A 298 18.84 0.00 -17.16
N LEU A 299 17.74 -0.56 -16.70
CA LEU A 299 16.79 0.21 -15.89
C LEU A 299 17.55 0.51 -14.59
N GLY A 300 17.50 1.77 -14.10
CA GLY A 300 18.09 2.14 -12.81
C GLY A 300 17.45 1.38 -11.64
N SER A 301 17.49 1.92 -10.42
CA SER A 301 16.93 1.21 -9.25
C SER A 301 15.43 0.90 -9.42
N LEU A 302 15.11 -0.31 -9.89
CA LEU A 302 13.74 -0.80 -9.97
C LEU A 302 13.29 -1.13 -8.55
N PRO A 303 12.23 -0.50 -8.03
CA PRO A 303 11.77 -0.75 -6.67
C PRO A 303 11.45 -2.24 -6.46
N ALA A 304 11.77 -2.76 -5.28
CA ALA A 304 11.60 -4.16 -4.92
C ALA A 304 10.14 -4.62 -5.10
N GLU A 305 9.21 -3.73 -4.79
CA GLU A 305 7.76 -3.94 -4.90
C GLU A 305 7.33 -4.09 -6.36
N ARG A 306 7.90 -3.26 -7.23
CA ARG A 306 7.59 -3.30 -8.66
C ARG A 306 8.09 -4.60 -9.28
N THR A 307 9.24 -5.08 -8.81
CA THR A 307 9.81 -6.36 -9.21
C THR A 307 8.87 -7.52 -8.83
N LEU A 308 8.39 -7.56 -7.60
CA LEU A 308 7.42 -8.58 -7.15
C LEU A 308 6.10 -8.54 -7.93
N GLN A 309 5.58 -7.35 -8.26
CA GLN A 309 4.39 -7.22 -9.09
C GLN A 309 4.60 -7.78 -10.51
N ILE A 310 5.77 -7.54 -11.10
CA ILE A 310 6.11 -8.09 -12.42
C ILE A 310 6.27 -9.61 -12.33
N LEU A 311 6.87 -10.13 -11.26
CA LEU A 311 6.95 -11.58 -11.05
C LEU A 311 5.56 -12.22 -10.93
N GLY A 312 4.66 -11.63 -10.14
CA GLY A 312 3.26 -12.10 -10.06
C GLY A 312 2.52 -12.05 -11.39
N TRP A 313 2.77 -11.00 -12.18
CA TRP A 313 2.21 -10.89 -13.53
C TRP A 313 2.72 -12.01 -14.44
N ILE A 314 4.02 -12.30 -14.41
CA ILE A 314 4.62 -13.37 -15.21
C ILE A 314 4.12 -14.75 -14.75
N ASP A 315 3.99 -14.97 -13.45
CA ASP A 315 3.39 -16.19 -12.87
C ASP A 315 1.97 -16.43 -13.41
N TYR A 316 1.14 -15.39 -13.41
CA TYR A 316 -0.19 -15.45 -14.00
C TYR A 316 -0.15 -15.83 -15.49
N LEU A 317 0.75 -15.24 -16.28
CA LEU A 317 0.89 -15.58 -17.70
C LEU A 317 1.37 -17.01 -17.93
N LEU A 318 2.24 -17.53 -17.05
CA LEU A 318 2.63 -18.95 -17.08
C LEU A 318 1.42 -19.85 -16.81
N ALA A 319 0.59 -19.52 -15.82
CA ALA A 319 -0.65 -20.25 -15.55
C ALA A 319 -1.62 -20.22 -16.75
N VAL A 320 -1.72 -19.10 -17.47
CA VAL A 320 -2.50 -19.01 -18.72
C VAL A 320 -1.97 -19.97 -19.78
N ILE A 321 -0.64 -20.11 -19.92
CA ILE A 321 -0.05 -21.10 -20.85
C ILE A 321 -0.39 -22.53 -20.42
N GLU A 322 -0.31 -22.83 -19.12
CA GLU A 322 -0.59 -24.17 -18.59
C GLU A 322 -2.05 -24.58 -18.74
N GLN A 323 -2.97 -23.64 -18.57
CA GLN A 323 -4.41 -23.86 -18.66
C GLN A 323 -4.93 -23.83 -20.10
N ALA A 324 -4.17 -23.25 -21.04
CA ALA A 324 -4.57 -23.18 -22.43
C ALA A 324 -4.67 -24.58 -23.07
N GLU A 325 -5.72 -24.79 -23.86
CA GLU A 325 -5.89 -25.99 -24.66
C GLU A 325 -4.84 -25.98 -25.78
N ARG A 326 -4.06 -27.08 -25.87
CA ARG A 326 -3.17 -27.29 -27.01
C ARG A 326 -3.99 -27.71 -28.21
N VAL A 327 -4.09 -26.82 -29.18
CA VAL A 327 -4.70 -27.15 -30.46
C VAL A 327 -3.63 -27.87 -31.26
N ALA A 328 -3.62 -29.20 -31.18
CA ALA A 328 -2.89 -30.01 -32.13
C ALA A 328 -3.51 -29.73 -33.51
N ASP A 329 -2.66 -29.48 -34.52
CA ASP A 329 -3.12 -29.50 -35.91
C ASP A 329 -3.86 -30.83 -36.11
N SER A 330 -5.20 -30.80 -36.17
CA SER A 330 -5.95 -31.88 -36.75
C SER A 330 -5.58 -31.90 -38.24
N PRO A 331 -5.33 -33.09 -38.81
CA PRO A 331 -4.67 -33.27 -40.11
C PRO A 331 -5.27 -32.47 -41.26
#